data_AF-A0A9D6N699-F1
#
_entry.id   AF-A0A9D6N699-F1
#
_cell.length_a   1.000
_cell.length_b   1.000
_cell.length_c   1.000
_cell.angle_alpha   90.00
_cell.angle_beta   90.00
_cell.angle_gamma   90.00
#
_symmetry.space_group_name_H-M   'P 1'
#
loop_
_entity.id
_entity.type
_entity.pdbx_description
1 polymer ?
#
loop_
_entity_poly.entity_id
_entity_poly.type
_entity_poly.pdbx_seq_one_letter_code
_entity_poly.pdbx_strand_id
1 'polypeptide(L)'
;MSSPPGRIGLTERTARTECERFIRLLPSPSQAFDGRGVILCAGGTRYFTCAWVCIQRLRQSGCALPIELWYLGDDEMTDEMIQLLEPWGVVCVDAHQVRATHPFSELGGWELKAYAIARSRFAEVLFLDADNVVVRNPEYLFDTREYLETGAMFWPDYGRFEKTEEVWRLLGMDRPDHPEFESGQMLIDKRRCWEPLRLALWFNEHSDFFYRFLHGDKETFHLAWRKWERPFHFIHTPIHTVAWTMCQHDPSGERLFQHRNSDKWSLHLTNPRVDDFWFDDECRDAIANLRIVWDGNRSRLPKARARRRPPTLRVVLLTQEHRTMQRDATLKEWQGSDARAIPVEVLTRATDPLDEEGAESEQVFSALTSFLERDAEYLLLLADDLEISSFFWSALRSWRPWIDRQFKLGSVYHPGTSERVCDVDRRADWIETDRIYSASALLVSKSVAALVVKRWAEVGGHWARRIALLCDQELVAFHNPSLVQNAGRGLCGFRSHEAPSFVRSWRPGAAAG
;
A
#
# COMPACT_ATOMS: atom_id res chain seq x y z
N MET A 1 20.60 -9.65 6.99
CA MET A 1 20.19 -10.86 7.75
C MET A 1 20.62 -12.06 6.95
N SER A 2 21.43 -12.94 7.53
CA SER A 2 21.91 -14.16 6.89
C SER A 2 20.72 -15.08 6.62
N SER A 3 20.56 -15.57 5.39
CA SER A 3 19.54 -16.56 5.06
C SER A 3 19.62 -17.76 6.02
N PRO A 4 18.50 -18.32 6.49
CA PRO A 4 18.54 -19.49 7.35
C PRO A 4 19.31 -20.63 6.66
N PRO A 5 20.15 -21.37 7.40
CA PRO A 5 20.96 -22.44 6.82
C PRO A 5 20.05 -23.50 6.20
N GLY A 6 20.19 -23.73 4.89
CA GLY A 6 19.45 -24.76 4.14
C GLY A 6 18.53 -24.26 3.02
N ARG A 7 18.40 -22.95 2.77
CA ARG A 7 17.60 -22.43 1.65
C ARG A 7 18.22 -22.81 0.31
N ILE A 8 17.44 -23.50 -0.52
CA ILE A 8 17.83 -23.83 -1.91
C ILE A 8 17.43 -22.64 -2.78
N GLY A 9 18.41 -22.00 -3.44
CA GLY A 9 18.13 -20.98 -4.44
C GLY A 9 17.46 -21.60 -5.66
N LEU A 10 16.24 -21.16 -6.00
CA LEU A 10 15.51 -21.67 -7.15
C LEU A 10 15.94 -20.97 -8.44
N THR A 11 15.98 -21.75 -9.51
CA THR A 11 16.17 -21.29 -10.88
C THR A 11 15.11 -21.92 -11.76
N GLU A 12 14.88 -21.37 -12.96
CA GLU A 12 13.92 -21.95 -13.93
C GLU A 12 14.21 -23.43 -14.25
N ARG A 13 15.49 -23.84 -14.17
CA ARG A 13 15.91 -25.24 -14.39
C ARG A 13 15.63 -26.16 -13.20
N THR A 14 15.63 -25.63 -11.99
CA THR A 14 15.57 -26.42 -10.74
C THR A 14 14.20 -26.37 -10.08
N ALA A 15 13.41 -25.31 -10.32
CA ALA A 15 12.14 -25.05 -9.66
C ALA A 15 11.17 -26.25 -9.68
N ARG A 16 11.02 -26.91 -10.84
CA ARG A 16 10.17 -28.11 -10.96
C ARG A 16 10.68 -29.26 -10.10
N THR A 17 11.96 -29.58 -10.22
CA THR A 17 12.56 -30.73 -9.52
C THR A 17 12.53 -30.54 -8.01
N GLU A 18 12.77 -29.31 -7.54
CA GLU A 18 12.70 -28.97 -6.12
C GLU A 18 11.25 -28.93 -5.60
N CYS A 19 10.30 -28.44 -6.40
CA CYS A 19 8.87 -28.55 -6.08
C CYS A 19 8.44 -30.02 -5.92
N GLU A 20 8.82 -30.90 -6.85
CA GLU A 20 8.53 -32.33 -6.78
C GLU A 20 9.23 -33.00 -5.60
N ARG A 21 10.46 -32.57 -5.29
CA ARG A 21 11.19 -33.03 -4.10
C ARG A 21 10.47 -32.62 -2.82
N PHE A 22 10.01 -31.37 -2.73
CA PHE A 22 9.25 -30.88 -1.60
C PHE A 22 7.96 -31.68 -1.40
N ILE A 23 7.21 -31.93 -2.48
CA ILE A 23 6.00 -32.77 -2.45
C ILE A 23 6.28 -34.16 -1.88
N ARG A 24 7.35 -34.83 -2.33
CA ARG A 24 7.74 -36.17 -1.84
C ARG A 24 8.16 -36.19 -0.37
N LEU A 25 8.67 -35.07 0.15
CA LEU A 25 9.23 -34.95 1.50
C LEU A 25 8.30 -34.20 2.46
N LEU A 26 7.07 -33.90 2.03
CA LEU A 26 6.17 -33.04 2.79
C LEU A 26 5.86 -33.69 4.15
N PRO A 27 6.19 -33.03 5.28
CA PRO A 27 5.95 -33.62 6.58
C PRO A 27 4.46 -33.58 6.92
N SER A 28 3.99 -34.61 7.61
CA SER A 28 2.65 -34.63 8.22
C SER A 28 2.44 -33.41 9.11
N PRO A 29 1.19 -32.92 9.27
CA PRO A 29 0.92 -31.78 10.13
C PRO A 29 1.42 -32.05 11.55
N SER A 30 2.32 -31.20 12.04
CA SER A 30 2.86 -31.27 13.40
C SER A 30 2.12 -30.34 14.38
N GLN A 31 1.16 -29.57 13.87
CA GLN A 31 0.42 -28.56 14.62
C GLN A 31 -1.03 -29.03 14.82
N ALA A 32 -1.52 -28.93 16.05
CA ALA A 32 -2.94 -29.09 16.32
C ALA A 32 -3.67 -27.80 15.91
N PHE A 33 -4.78 -27.96 15.18
CA PHE A 33 -5.70 -26.90 14.84
C PHE A 33 -7.14 -27.36 15.07
N ASP A 34 -7.99 -26.46 15.56
CA ASP A 34 -9.38 -26.75 15.91
C ASP A 34 -10.28 -25.51 15.72
N GLY A 35 -11.58 -25.74 15.53
CA GLY A 35 -12.58 -24.70 15.37
C GLY A 35 -12.55 -23.94 14.05
N ARG A 36 -13.51 -23.02 13.90
CA ARG A 36 -13.66 -22.10 12.76
C ARG A 36 -13.22 -20.70 13.16
N GLY A 37 -12.63 -19.95 12.24
CA GLY A 37 -12.26 -18.56 12.51
C GLY A 37 -11.94 -17.75 11.27
N VAL A 38 -11.87 -16.43 11.45
CA VAL A 38 -11.48 -15.48 10.41
C VAL A 38 -10.03 -15.07 10.62
N ILE A 39 -9.28 -14.97 9.53
CA ILE A 39 -7.92 -14.43 9.53
C ILE A 39 -7.87 -13.18 8.67
N LEU A 40 -7.31 -12.12 9.24
CA LEU A 40 -6.96 -10.89 8.55
C LEU A 40 -5.44 -10.69 8.64
N CYS A 41 -4.84 -10.14 7.60
CA CYS A 41 -3.46 -9.64 7.64
C CYS A 41 -3.50 -8.12 7.52
N ALA A 42 -3.03 -7.40 8.52
CA ALA A 42 -3.10 -5.95 8.55
C ALA A 42 -2.06 -5.34 9.49
N GLY A 43 -1.56 -4.17 9.10
CA GLY A 43 -0.52 -3.45 9.83
C GLY A 43 -0.26 -2.08 9.21
N GLY A 44 0.38 -1.19 9.97
CA GLY A 44 0.53 0.21 9.60
C GLY A 44 -0.80 0.95 9.56
N THR A 45 -0.78 2.24 9.23
CA THR A 45 -1.98 3.05 9.39
C THR A 45 -3.07 2.70 8.38
N ARG A 46 -2.65 2.42 7.14
CA ARG A 46 -3.56 2.13 6.03
C ARG A 46 -4.34 0.85 6.24
N TYR A 47 -3.66 -0.28 6.42
CA TYR A 47 -4.33 -1.57 6.52
C TYR A 47 -4.99 -1.78 7.88
N PHE A 48 -4.50 -1.17 8.96
CA PHE A 48 -5.24 -1.15 10.23
C PHE A 48 -6.58 -0.42 10.09
N THR A 49 -6.62 0.72 9.39
CA THR A 49 -7.87 1.42 9.08
C THR A 49 -8.83 0.53 8.29
N CYS A 50 -8.34 -0.19 7.28
CA CYS A 50 -9.15 -1.15 6.54
C CYS A 50 -9.66 -2.29 7.43
N ALA A 51 -8.77 -2.93 8.21
CA ALA A 51 -9.13 -4.03 9.09
C ALA A 51 -10.18 -3.62 10.12
N TRP A 52 -10.07 -2.41 10.67
CA TRP A 52 -11.09 -1.84 11.56
C TRP A 52 -12.48 -1.84 10.89
N VAL A 53 -12.57 -1.34 9.65
CA VAL A 53 -13.83 -1.35 8.88
C VAL A 53 -14.32 -2.78 8.63
N CYS A 54 -13.44 -3.68 8.19
CA CYS A 54 -13.78 -5.07 7.93
C CYS A 54 -14.35 -5.78 9.17
N ILE A 55 -13.68 -5.62 10.33
CA ILE A 55 -14.08 -6.20 11.61
C ILE A 55 -15.44 -5.66 12.06
N GLN A 56 -15.65 -4.34 11.98
CA GLN A 56 -16.93 -3.71 12.29
C GLN A 56 -18.06 -4.30 11.44
N ARG A 57 -17.83 -4.40 10.13
CA ARG A 57 -18.79 -4.94 9.17
C ARG A 57 -19.10 -6.42 9.42
N LEU A 58 -18.09 -7.24 9.72
CA LEU A 58 -18.28 -8.62 10.15
C LEU A 58 -19.20 -8.69 11.37
N ARG A 59 -18.91 -7.93 12.43
CA ARG A 59 -19.69 -7.96 13.68
C ARG A 59 -21.11 -7.44 13.48
N GLN A 60 -21.29 -6.34 12.75
CA GLN A 60 -22.60 -5.78 12.42
C GLN A 60 -23.45 -6.73 11.56
N SER A 61 -22.82 -7.55 10.71
CA SER A 61 -23.53 -8.58 9.94
C SER A 61 -24.06 -9.74 10.80
N GLY A 62 -23.64 -9.82 12.07
CA GLY A 62 -23.96 -10.91 13.00
C GLY A 62 -22.90 -12.02 13.05
N CYS A 63 -21.71 -11.81 12.45
CA CYS A 63 -20.62 -12.80 12.49
C CYS A 63 -20.00 -12.87 13.90
N ALA A 64 -20.12 -14.04 14.52
CA ALA A 64 -19.61 -14.40 15.84
C ALA A 64 -18.31 -15.20 15.80
N LEU A 65 -17.77 -15.51 14.60
CA LEU A 65 -16.49 -16.20 14.48
C LEU A 65 -15.36 -15.45 15.21
N PRO A 66 -14.46 -16.18 15.91
CA PRO A 66 -13.24 -15.59 16.43
C PRO A 66 -12.38 -15.07 15.28
N ILE A 67 -11.74 -13.91 15.49
CA ILE A 67 -10.88 -13.26 14.49
C ILE A 67 -9.45 -13.27 15.01
N GLU A 68 -8.51 -13.71 14.16
CA GLU A 68 -7.08 -13.43 14.34
C GLU A 68 -6.64 -12.36 13.33
N LEU A 69 -6.00 -11.30 13.82
CA LEU A 69 -5.35 -10.29 12.98
C LEU A 69 -3.84 -10.46 13.07
N TRP A 70 -3.23 -10.84 11.95
CA TRP A 70 -1.80 -11.11 11.82
C TRP A 70 -1.06 -9.88 11.28
N TYR A 71 0.11 -9.58 11.85
CA TYR A 71 0.92 -8.39 11.50
C TYR A 71 2.43 -8.69 11.58
N LEU A 72 3.27 -7.79 11.04
CA LEU A 72 4.74 -7.91 11.01
C LEU A 72 5.41 -6.98 12.02
N GLY A 73 5.46 -7.40 13.28
CA GLY A 73 6.20 -6.74 14.34
C GLY A 73 5.71 -5.34 14.74
N ASP A 74 6.44 -4.74 15.66
CA ASP A 74 6.03 -3.51 16.37
C ASP A 74 6.06 -2.25 15.48
N ASP A 75 6.74 -2.30 14.33
CA ASP A 75 6.71 -1.20 13.38
C ASP A 75 5.33 -1.03 12.74
N GLU A 76 4.60 -2.14 12.54
CA GLU A 76 3.27 -2.14 11.94
C GLU A 76 2.14 -1.93 12.96
N MET A 77 2.23 -2.52 14.15
CA MET A 77 1.16 -2.48 15.16
C MET A 77 1.70 -2.00 16.52
N THR A 78 0.99 -1.07 17.16
CA THR A 78 1.27 -0.65 18.55
C THR A 78 0.39 -1.40 19.54
N ASP A 79 0.79 -1.39 20.83
CA ASP A 79 -0.08 -1.85 21.92
C ASP A 79 -1.44 -1.15 21.95
N GLU A 80 -1.48 0.14 21.64
CA GLU A 80 -2.73 0.91 21.51
C GLU A 80 -3.63 0.32 20.42
N MET A 81 -3.08 0.05 19.23
CA MET A 81 -3.83 -0.55 18.12
C MET A 81 -4.37 -1.93 18.48
N ILE A 82 -3.60 -2.74 19.21
CA ILE A 82 -4.04 -4.06 19.71
C ILE A 82 -5.20 -3.89 20.70
N GLN A 83 -5.05 -3.01 21.69
CA GLN A 83 -6.07 -2.74 22.72
C GLN A 83 -7.39 -2.23 22.12
N LEU A 84 -7.33 -1.45 21.05
CA LEU A 84 -8.53 -0.97 20.34
C LEU A 84 -9.37 -2.12 19.75
N LEU A 85 -8.73 -3.24 19.38
CA LEU A 85 -9.40 -4.39 18.76
C LEU A 85 -9.90 -5.43 19.77
N GLU A 86 -9.40 -5.44 21.01
CA GLU A 86 -9.82 -6.38 22.06
C GLU A 86 -11.34 -6.41 22.29
N PRO A 87 -12.06 -5.26 22.39
CA PRO A 87 -13.51 -5.26 22.59
C PRO A 87 -14.31 -5.91 21.44
N TRP A 88 -13.68 -6.06 20.27
CA TRP A 88 -14.28 -6.69 19.08
C TRP A 88 -14.01 -8.20 19.01
N GLY A 89 -13.39 -8.77 20.04
CA GLY A 89 -13.08 -10.20 20.13
C GLY A 89 -12.02 -10.63 19.13
N VAL A 90 -11.07 -9.73 18.85
CA VAL A 90 -9.95 -9.96 17.93
C VAL A 90 -8.71 -10.32 18.73
N VAL A 91 -7.99 -11.35 18.30
CA VAL A 91 -6.67 -11.69 18.82
C VAL A 91 -5.64 -11.22 17.81
N CYS A 92 -4.77 -10.29 18.20
CA CYS A 92 -3.66 -9.85 17.36
C CYS A 92 -2.47 -10.82 17.51
N VAL A 93 -1.88 -11.23 16.39
CA VAL A 93 -0.79 -12.21 16.34
C VAL A 93 0.42 -11.62 15.60
N ASP A 94 1.53 -11.46 16.32
CA ASP A 94 2.80 -11.05 15.71
C ASP A 94 3.43 -12.22 14.95
N ALA A 95 3.43 -12.13 13.62
CA ALA A 95 3.98 -13.16 12.77
C ALA A 95 5.50 -13.31 12.91
N HIS A 96 6.22 -12.25 13.33
CA HIS A 96 7.66 -12.34 13.60
C HIS A 96 7.96 -13.18 14.83
N GLN A 97 7.13 -13.11 15.86
CA GLN A 97 7.23 -13.98 17.03
C GLN A 97 6.92 -15.44 16.66
N VAL A 98 5.87 -15.68 15.87
CA VAL A 98 5.55 -17.03 15.38
C VAL A 98 6.69 -17.58 14.51
N ARG A 99 7.31 -16.75 13.68
CA ARG A 99 8.47 -17.11 12.83
C ARG A 99 9.67 -17.59 13.61
N ALA A 100 9.86 -17.16 14.86
CA ALA A 100 10.95 -17.65 15.71
C ALA A 100 10.82 -19.15 16.03
N THR A 101 9.59 -19.67 16.10
CA THR A 101 9.32 -21.11 16.36
C THR A 101 8.99 -21.89 15.09
N HIS A 102 8.49 -21.20 14.07
CA HIS A 102 8.15 -21.76 12.76
C HIS A 102 8.87 -20.96 11.66
N PRO A 103 10.17 -21.23 11.42
CA PRO A 103 10.98 -20.46 10.49
C PRO A 103 10.35 -20.33 9.10
N PHE A 104 10.56 -19.17 8.48
CA PHE A 104 10.09 -18.82 7.15
C PHE A 104 11.05 -17.78 6.57
N SER A 105 11.66 -18.04 5.40
CA SER A 105 12.76 -17.18 4.92
C SER A 105 12.34 -15.78 4.52
N GLU A 106 11.31 -15.65 3.69
CA GLU A 106 10.83 -14.36 3.17
C GLU A 106 9.45 -14.09 3.74
N LEU A 107 9.34 -13.23 4.76
CA LEU A 107 8.05 -12.92 5.37
C LEU A 107 7.76 -11.43 5.20
N GLY A 108 7.15 -11.09 4.06
CA GLY A 108 6.60 -9.77 3.74
C GLY A 108 5.08 -9.77 3.76
N GLY A 109 4.49 -8.68 3.26
CA GLY A 109 3.03 -8.46 3.33
C GLY A 109 2.20 -9.48 2.54
N TRP A 110 2.66 -9.91 1.36
CA TRP A 110 1.94 -10.90 0.55
C TRP A 110 2.14 -12.31 1.09
N GLU A 111 3.38 -12.66 1.45
CA GLU A 111 3.72 -13.97 2.00
C GLU A 111 3.03 -14.24 3.33
N LEU A 112 2.75 -13.18 4.10
CA LEU A 112 2.06 -13.25 5.39
C LEU A 112 0.70 -13.95 5.30
N LYS A 113 -0.05 -13.83 4.20
CA LYS A 113 -1.38 -14.46 4.07
C LYS A 113 -1.30 -15.98 4.19
N ALA A 114 -0.46 -16.60 3.37
CA ALA A 114 -0.26 -18.05 3.40
C ALA A 114 0.33 -18.51 4.74
N TYR A 115 1.25 -17.73 5.30
CA TYR A 115 1.86 -18.01 6.60
C TYR A 115 0.83 -17.97 7.74
N ALA A 116 0.01 -16.92 7.82
CA ALA A 116 -1.04 -16.75 8.81
C ALA A 116 -2.09 -17.86 8.73
N ILE A 117 -2.57 -18.20 7.53
CA ILE A 117 -3.51 -19.32 7.34
C ILE A 117 -2.89 -20.61 7.88
N ALA A 118 -1.67 -20.96 7.46
CA ALA A 118 -1.02 -22.18 7.89
C ALA A 118 -0.78 -22.25 9.41
N ARG A 119 -0.40 -21.12 10.04
CA ARG A 119 0.05 -21.07 11.44
C ARG A 119 -1.01 -20.67 12.46
N SER A 120 -2.16 -20.18 12.02
CA SER A 120 -3.34 -19.94 12.88
C SER A 120 -3.79 -21.19 13.64
N ARG A 121 -4.50 -20.97 14.74
CA ARG A 121 -5.05 -22.07 15.55
C ARG A 121 -6.27 -22.75 14.94
N PHE A 122 -6.96 -22.08 14.00
CA PHE A 122 -8.23 -22.55 13.46
C PHE A 122 -8.04 -23.77 12.56
N ALA A 123 -8.95 -24.75 12.60
CA ALA A 123 -8.96 -25.85 11.64
C ALA A 123 -9.59 -25.41 10.31
N GLU A 124 -10.64 -24.61 10.37
CA GLU A 124 -11.39 -24.08 9.23
C GLU A 124 -11.27 -22.56 9.21
N VAL A 125 -10.72 -22.03 8.12
CA VAL A 125 -10.32 -20.62 8.02
C VAL A 125 -11.14 -19.94 6.93
N LEU A 126 -11.76 -18.81 7.28
CA LEU A 126 -12.15 -17.78 6.33
C LEU A 126 -11.04 -16.71 6.34
N PHE A 127 -10.20 -16.69 5.31
CA PHE A 127 -9.27 -15.59 5.12
C PHE A 127 -9.98 -14.42 4.44
N LEU A 128 -9.71 -13.19 4.88
CA LEU A 128 -10.15 -11.97 4.23
C LEU A 128 -9.01 -10.95 4.18
N ASP A 129 -8.87 -10.25 3.05
CA ASP A 129 -8.06 -9.04 3.00
C ASP A 129 -8.69 -7.94 3.86
N ALA A 130 -7.84 -7.10 4.45
CA ALA A 130 -8.27 -6.06 5.38
C ALA A 130 -9.23 -5.05 4.74
N ASP A 131 -9.14 -4.82 3.43
CA ASP A 131 -9.98 -3.93 2.63
C ASP A 131 -11.21 -4.62 2.02
N ASN A 132 -11.57 -5.81 2.51
CA ASN A 132 -12.78 -6.53 2.14
C ASN A 132 -13.96 -6.15 3.05
N VAL A 133 -15.13 -5.88 2.46
CA VAL A 133 -16.36 -5.56 3.18
C VAL A 133 -17.42 -6.62 2.91
N VAL A 134 -17.86 -7.30 3.97
CA VAL A 134 -18.93 -8.30 3.87
C VAL A 134 -20.30 -7.64 3.74
N VAL A 135 -21.11 -8.20 2.86
CA VAL A 135 -22.51 -7.76 2.64
C VAL A 135 -23.47 -8.42 3.64
N ARG A 136 -23.17 -9.64 4.07
CA ARG A 136 -23.96 -10.39 5.06
C ARG A 136 -23.06 -11.32 5.88
N ASN A 137 -23.61 -11.96 6.91
CA ASN A 137 -22.86 -12.92 7.73
C ASN A 137 -22.29 -14.04 6.85
N PRO A 138 -20.96 -14.24 6.78
CA PRO A 138 -20.34 -15.27 5.94
C PRO A 138 -20.28 -16.65 6.59
N GLU A 139 -20.72 -16.83 7.84
CA GLU A 139 -20.59 -18.10 8.58
C GLU A 139 -21.21 -19.30 7.88
N TYR A 140 -22.33 -19.10 7.18
CA TYR A 140 -23.01 -20.20 6.49
C TYR A 140 -22.14 -20.84 5.41
N LEU A 141 -21.10 -20.16 4.92
CA LEU A 141 -20.19 -20.71 3.90
C LEU A 141 -19.54 -22.02 4.37
N PHE A 142 -19.24 -22.15 5.67
CA PHE A 142 -18.65 -23.36 6.25
C PHE A 142 -19.59 -24.57 6.23
N ASP A 143 -20.89 -24.36 5.99
CA ASP A 143 -21.91 -25.40 5.95
C ASP A 143 -22.51 -25.56 4.54
N THR A 144 -21.98 -24.84 3.55
CA THR A 144 -22.37 -25.03 2.14
C THR A 144 -21.93 -26.40 1.64
N ARG A 145 -22.74 -26.99 0.75
CA ARG A 145 -22.44 -28.30 0.18
C ARG A 145 -21.09 -28.30 -0.53
N GLU A 146 -20.82 -27.24 -1.27
CA GLU A 146 -19.61 -26.99 -2.04
C GLU A 146 -18.34 -27.05 -1.17
N TYR A 147 -18.39 -26.41 0.00
CA TYR A 147 -17.30 -26.45 0.96
C TYR A 147 -17.20 -27.80 1.67
N LEU A 148 -18.32 -28.37 2.11
CA LEU A 148 -18.35 -29.67 2.78
C LEU A 148 -17.85 -30.81 1.88
N GLU A 149 -18.05 -30.73 0.55
CA GLU A 149 -17.56 -31.72 -0.39
C GLU A 149 -16.04 -31.62 -0.61
N THR A 150 -15.46 -30.43 -0.61
CA THR A 150 -14.08 -30.21 -1.06
C THR A 150 -13.10 -29.78 0.04
N GLY A 151 -13.58 -29.06 1.04
CA GLY A 151 -12.78 -28.45 2.11
C GLY A 151 -12.08 -27.16 1.71
N ALA A 152 -12.26 -26.67 0.47
CA ALA A 152 -11.66 -25.43 0.02
C ALA A 152 -12.57 -24.69 -0.97
N MET A 153 -12.70 -23.37 -0.81
CA MET A 153 -13.44 -22.50 -1.72
C MET A 153 -12.57 -21.30 -2.12
N PHE A 154 -12.52 -21.03 -3.42
CA PHE A 154 -11.75 -19.94 -4.02
C PHE A 154 -12.61 -19.08 -4.95
N TRP A 155 -12.23 -17.81 -5.07
CA TRP A 155 -12.93 -16.80 -5.87
C TRP A 155 -12.12 -16.41 -7.11
N PRO A 156 -12.79 -15.95 -8.19
CA PRO A 156 -12.12 -15.51 -9.40
C PRO A 156 -11.49 -14.12 -9.22
N ASP A 157 -10.29 -13.93 -9.76
CA ASP A 157 -9.73 -12.61 -10.11
C ASP A 157 -10.32 -12.14 -11.48
N TYR A 158 -9.97 -10.95 -11.95
CA TYR A 158 -10.52 -10.31 -13.16
C TYR A 158 -10.33 -11.12 -14.44
N GLY A 159 -9.39 -12.06 -14.47
CA GLY A 159 -9.14 -12.88 -15.63
C GLY A 159 -7.85 -13.67 -15.49
N ARG A 160 -7.19 -13.88 -16.63
CA ARG A 160 -5.88 -14.51 -16.70
C ARG A 160 -4.83 -13.47 -17.02
N PHE A 161 -3.71 -13.50 -16.30
CA PHE A 161 -2.61 -12.57 -16.52
C PHE A 161 -1.51 -13.28 -17.33
N GLU A 162 -1.01 -12.64 -18.38
CA GLU A 162 0.04 -13.23 -19.23
C GLU A 162 1.32 -13.54 -18.43
N LYS A 163 1.60 -12.74 -17.40
CA LYS A 163 2.77 -12.91 -16.52
C LYS A 163 2.85 -14.32 -15.92
N THR A 164 1.70 -14.93 -15.61
CA THR A 164 1.64 -16.22 -14.90
C THR A 164 1.85 -17.42 -15.83
N GLU A 165 1.69 -17.28 -17.14
CA GLU A 165 1.73 -18.41 -18.09
C GLU A 165 3.03 -19.22 -18.00
N GLU A 166 4.15 -18.53 -17.81
CA GLU A 166 5.45 -19.17 -17.69
C GLU A 166 5.55 -20.10 -16.48
N VAL A 167 4.98 -19.73 -15.33
CA VAL A 167 5.12 -20.52 -14.10
C VAL A 167 4.40 -21.87 -14.20
N TRP A 168 3.25 -21.90 -14.88
CA TRP A 168 2.48 -23.13 -15.14
C TRP A 168 3.34 -24.13 -15.93
N ARG A 169 3.93 -23.66 -17.03
CA ARG A 169 4.85 -24.44 -17.87
C ARG A 169 6.10 -24.87 -17.09
N LEU A 170 6.71 -23.98 -16.32
CA LEU A 170 7.88 -24.29 -15.49
C LEU A 170 7.57 -25.45 -14.52
N LEU A 171 6.42 -25.43 -13.88
CA LEU A 171 5.97 -26.48 -12.96
C LEU A 171 5.41 -27.73 -13.67
N GLY A 172 5.35 -27.74 -15.00
CA GLY A 172 4.89 -28.87 -15.80
C GLY A 172 3.39 -29.10 -15.72
N MET A 173 2.63 -28.01 -15.61
CA MET A 173 1.18 -28.00 -15.53
C MET A 173 0.60 -27.20 -16.69
N ASP A 174 -0.59 -27.58 -17.12
CA ASP A 174 -1.37 -26.80 -18.06
C ASP A 174 -2.10 -25.68 -17.31
N ARG A 175 -2.03 -24.46 -17.84
CA ARG A 175 -2.78 -23.33 -17.28
C ARG A 175 -4.28 -23.55 -17.51
N PRO A 176 -5.13 -23.43 -16.48
CA PRO A 176 -6.57 -23.61 -16.64
C PRO A 176 -7.22 -22.58 -17.57
N ASP A 177 -8.34 -22.99 -18.18
CA ASP A 177 -9.17 -22.13 -19.04
C ASP A 177 -10.29 -21.44 -18.24
N HIS A 178 -9.93 -20.81 -17.13
CA HIS A 178 -10.82 -19.97 -16.32
C HIS A 178 -10.00 -18.83 -15.67
N PRO A 179 -10.64 -17.82 -15.06
CA PRO A 179 -9.93 -16.77 -14.34
C PRO A 179 -9.01 -17.32 -13.24
N GLU A 180 -7.93 -16.59 -12.96
CA GLU A 180 -7.01 -16.90 -11.85
C GLU A 180 -7.70 -16.76 -10.48
N PHE A 181 -7.03 -17.20 -9.43
CA PHE A 181 -7.57 -17.07 -8.07
C PHE A 181 -7.36 -15.65 -7.55
N GLU A 182 -8.39 -15.12 -6.90
CA GLU A 182 -8.26 -13.96 -6.02
C GLU A 182 -8.03 -14.44 -4.58
N SER A 183 -6.98 -13.95 -3.91
CA SER A 183 -6.68 -14.30 -2.50
C SER A 183 -7.25 -13.31 -1.49
N GLY A 184 -7.96 -12.28 -1.93
CA GLY A 184 -8.69 -11.35 -1.06
C GLY A 184 -9.77 -11.99 -0.19
N GLN A 185 -10.21 -13.20 -0.54
CA GLN A 185 -11.00 -14.07 0.33
C GLN A 185 -10.83 -15.54 -0.06
N MET A 186 -10.70 -16.41 0.93
CA MET A 186 -10.56 -17.85 0.74
C MET A 186 -11.17 -18.62 1.92
N LEU A 187 -11.77 -19.77 1.66
CA LEU A 187 -12.28 -20.67 2.70
C LEU A 187 -11.50 -21.97 2.66
N ILE A 188 -10.84 -22.36 3.75
CA ILE A 188 -9.90 -23.51 3.75
C ILE A 188 -10.05 -24.34 5.03
N ASP A 189 -10.35 -25.63 4.89
CA ASP A 189 -10.22 -26.65 5.95
C ASP A 189 -8.80 -27.23 5.94
N LYS A 190 -7.99 -26.84 6.91
CA LYS A 190 -6.60 -27.29 7.04
C LYS A 190 -6.48 -28.78 7.34
N ARG A 191 -7.50 -29.43 7.91
CA ARG A 191 -7.48 -30.89 8.14
C ARG A 191 -7.50 -31.65 6.82
N ARG A 192 -8.17 -31.09 5.80
CA ARG A 192 -8.40 -31.73 4.50
C ARG A 192 -7.45 -31.24 3.41
N CYS A 193 -6.96 -30.02 3.56
CA CYS A 193 -6.16 -29.33 2.56
C CYS A 193 -4.77 -28.96 3.07
N TRP A 194 -4.24 -29.66 4.08
CA TRP A 194 -2.94 -29.36 4.66
C TRP A 194 -1.82 -29.39 3.61
N GLU A 195 -1.78 -30.42 2.76
CA GLU A 195 -0.69 -30.60 1.82
C GLU A 195 -0.63 -29.53 0.73
N PRO A 196 -1.72 -29.20 0.01
CA PRO A 196 -1.67 -28.09 -0.94
C PRO A 196 -1.47 -26.74 -0.24
N LEU A 197 -1.99 -26.52 0.97
CA LEU A 197 -1.68 -25.30 1.74
C LEU A 197 -0.18 -25.18 2.04
N ARG A 198 0.48 -26.29 2.40
CA ARG A 198 1.92 -26.32 2.64
C ARG A 198 2.74 -26.11 1.37
N LEU A 199 2.24 -26.55 0.22
CA LEU A 199 2.85 -26.25 -1.07
C LEU A 199 2.68 -24.77 -1.46
N ALA A 200 1.51 -24.18 -1.23
CA ALA A 200 1.31 -22.73 -1.39
C ALA A 200 2.25 -21.94 -0.48
N LEU A 201 2.39 -22.36 0.78
CA LEU A 201 3.33 -21.77 1.72
C LEU A 201 4.78 -21.87 1.23
N TRP A 202 5.18 -23.00 0.64
CA TRP A 202 6.52 -23.17 0.06
C TRP A 202 6.76 -22.26 -1.15
N PHE A 203 5.77 -22.06 -2.03
CA PHE A 203 5.89 -21.08 -3.11
C PHE A 203 6.10 -19.66 -2.58
N ASN A 204 5.38 -19.27 -1.52
CA ASN A 204 5.55 -17.97 -0.88
C ASN A 204 6.88 -17.85 -0.13
N GLU A 205 7.42 -18.95 0.43
CA GLU A 205 8.75 -18.96 1.07
C GLU A 205 9.88 -18.65 0.07
N HIS A 206 9.64 -18.96 -1.21
CA HIS A 206 10.52 -18.71 -2.34
C HIS A 206 9.97 -17.57 -3.23
N SER A 207 9.38 -16.54 -2.63
CA SER A 207 8.79 -15.40 -3.34
C SER A 207 9.80 -14.64 -4.19
N ASP A 208 11.08 -14.61 -3.80
CA ASP A 208 12.21 -14.10 -4.57
C ASP A 208 12.32 -14.71 -5.98
N PHE A 209 11.91 -15.97 -6.11
CA PHE A 209 11.80 -16.67 -7.39
C PHE A 209 10.40 -16.56 -7.99
N PHE A 210 9.36 -17.00 -7.28
CA PHE A 210 8.02 -17.16 -7.87
C PHE A 210 7.35 -15.83 -8.22
N TYR A 211 7.55 -14.75 -7.44
CA TYR A 211 6.90 -13.46 -7.71
C TYR A 211 7.51 -12.73 -8.93
N ARG A 212 8.61 -13.24 -9.48
CA ARG A 212 9.09 -12.83 -10.80
C ARG A 212 8.09 -13.19 -11.90
N PHE A 213 7.34 -14.29 -11.72
CA PHE A 213 6.31 -14.79 -12.64
C PHE A 213 4.88 -14.53 -12.14
N LEU A 214 4.69 -14.21 -10.86
CA LEU A 214 3.38 -14.03 -10.24
C LEU A 214 3.09 -12.59 -9.82
N HIS A 215 1.81 -12.26 -9.65
CA HIS A 215 1.37 -11.01 -9.02
C HIS A 215 1.16 -11.21 -7.51
N GLY A 216 2.25 -11.48 -6.80
CA GLY A 216 2.22 -11.76 -5.36
C GLY A 216 1.73 -13.18 -5.05
N ASP A 217 1.01 -13.32 -3.94
CA ASP A 217 0.64 -14.60 -3.33
C ASP A 217 -0.52 -15.32 -4.05
N LYS A 218 -1.41 -14.59 -4.73
CA LYS A 218 -2.72 -15.12 -5.13
C LYS A 218 -2.66 -16.44 -5.90
N GLU A 219 -1.84 -16.44 -6.94
CA GLU A 219 -1.74 -17.59 -7.85
C GLU A 219 -0.96 -18.76 -7.23
N THR A 220 -0.26 -18.56 -6.11
CA THR A 220 0.42 -19.65 -5.39
C THR A 220 -0.57 -20.68 -4.86
N PHE A 221 -1.77 -20.27 -4.43
CA PHE A 221 -2.83 -21.16 -3.99
C PHE A 221 -3.38 -21.99 -5.16
N HIS A 222 -3.61 -21.34 -6.30
CA HIS A 222 -4.10 -22.01 -7.50
C HIS A 222 -3.14 -23.08 -8.00
N LEU A 223 -1.85 -22.71 -8.13
CA LEU A 223 -0.78 -23.63 -8.50
C LEU A 223 -0.70 -24.80 -7.52
N ALA A 224 -0.78 -24.54 -6.22
CA ALA A 224 -0.60 -25.56 -5.21
C ALA A 224 -1.73 -26.60 -5.20
N TRP A 225 -3.00 -26.14 -5.26
CA TRP A 225 -4.14 -27.04 -5.31
C TRP A 225 -4.16 -27.89 -6.59
N ARG A 226 -3.82 -27.29 -7.74
CA ARG A 226 -3.73 -28.00 -9.02
C ARG A 226 -2.55 -28.97 -9.03
N LYS A 227 -1.37 -28.57 -8.56
CA LYS A 227 -0.17 -29.43 -8.50
C LYS A 227 -0.34 -30.62 -7.58
N TRP A 228 -1.10 -30.45 -6.49
CA TRP A 228 -1.44 -31.53 -5.56
C TRP A 228 -2.66 -32.35 -6.01
N GLU A 229 -3.37 -31.94 -7.07
CA GLU A 229 -4.63 -32.55 -7.52
C GLU A 229 -5.70 -32.61 -6.41
N ARG A 230 -5.71 -31.62 -5.50
CA ARG A 230 -6.71 -31.56 -4.42
C ARG A 230 -8.01 -30.94 -4.97
N PRO A 231 -9.19 -31.58 -4.76
CA PRO A 231 -10.46 -30.95 -5.10
C PRO A 231 -10.69 -29.64 -4.34
N PHE A 232 -11.30 -28.67 -5.00
CA PHE A 232 -11.73 -27.39 -4.44
C PHE A 232 -13.01 -26.93 -5.16
N HIS A 233 -13.81 -26.10 -4.51
CA HIS A 233 -14.87 -25.37 -5.15
C HIS A 233 -14.36 -24.02 -5.67
N PHE A 234 -14.68 -23.70 -6.92
CA PHE A 234 -14.37 -22.41 -7.53
C PHE A 234 -15.67 -21.66 -7.79
N ILE A 235 -15.76 -20.43 -7.30
CA ILE A 235 -16.91 -19.57 -7.59
C ILE A 235 -16.87 -19.18 -9.07
N HIS A 236 -17.85 -19.65 -9.83
CA HIS A 236 -17.94 -19.38 -11.26
C HIS A 236 -18.63 -18.05 -11.60
N THR A 237 -19.36 -17.48 -10.65
CA THR A 237 -20.03 -16.19 -10.83
C THR A 237 -18.99 -15.09 -11.05
N PRO A 238 -19.03 -14.35 -12.18
CA PRO A 238 -18.05 -13.33 -12.49
C PRO A 238 -18.00 -12.21 -11.45
N ILE A 239 -16.89 -11.48 -11.42
CA ILE A 239 -16.79 -10.23 -10.66
C ILE A 239 -17.77 -9.21 -11.23
N HIS A 240 -18.51 -8.53 -10.35
CA HIS A 240 -19.22 -7.30 -10.68
C HIS A 240 -18.35 -6.11 -10.29
N THR A 241 -17.79 -5.42 -11.27
CA THR A 241 -16.88 -4.29 -11.04
C THR A 241 -17.67 -3.01 -10.81
N VAL A 242 -17.46 -2.38 -9.67
CA VAL A 242 -17.86 -0.99 -9.40
C VAL A 242 -16.60 -0.14 -9.23
N ALA A 243 -16.71 1.19 -9.16
CA ALA A 243 -15.53 2.06 -9.15
C ALA A 243 -14.52 1.63 -8.06
N TRP A 244 -13.31 1.27 -8.49
CA TRP A 244 -12.18 0.85 -7.65
C TRP A 244 -12.40 -0.40 -6.76
N THR A 245 -13.50 -1.13 -6.97
CA THR A 245 -13.92 -2.23 -6.08
C THR A 245 -14.40 -3.43 -6.90
N MET A 246 -13.92 -4.63 -6.54
CA MET A 246 -14.49 -5.88 -7.03
C MET A 246 -15.63 -6.34 -6.10
N CYS A 247 -16.80 -6.61 -6.67
CA CYS A 247 -17.89 -7.27 -5.96
C CYS A 247 -17.92 -8.75 -6.35
N GLN A 248 -17.84 -9.63 -5.34
CA GLN A 248 -17.72 -11.07 -5.52
C GLN A 248 -18.82 -11.80 -4.78
N HIS A 249 -19.14 -12.99 -5.28
CA HIS A 249 -20.41 -13.66 -5.01
C HIS A 249 -20.21 -14.96 -4.24
N ASP A 250 -21.26 -15.45 -3.61
CA ASP A 250 -21.27 -16.76 -2.99
C ASP A 250 -21.61 -17.88 -4.02
N PRO A 251 -21.69 -19.16 -3.60
CA PRO A 251 -22.04 -20.26 -4.50
C PRO A 251 -23.39 -20.15 -5.18
N SER A 252 -24.34 -19.37 -4.62
CA SER A 252 -25.65 -19.12 -5.20
C SER A 252 -25.66 -17.96 -6.21
N GLY A 253 -24.54 -17.25 -6.37
CA GLY A 253 -24.41 -16.09 -7.24
C GLY A 253 -24.82 -14.77 -6.59
N GLU A 254 -25.08 -14.76 -5.28
CA GLU A 254 -25.45 -13.55 -4.54
C GLU A 254 -24.20 -12.82 -4.05
N ARG A 255 -24.19 -11.48 -4.13
CA ARG A 255 -23.04 -10.66 -3.70
C ARG A 255 -22.78 -10.86 -2.21
N LEU A 256 -21.54 -11.22 -1.86
CA LEU A 256 -21.13 -11.44 -0.48
C LEU A 256 -19.96 -10.54 -0.07
N PHE A 257 -19.05 -10.26 -0.99
CA PHE A 257 -17.82 -9.51 -0.72
C PHE A 257 -17.73 -8.27 -1.61
N GLN A 258 -17.28 -7.16 -1.02
CA GLN A 258 -16.97 -5.91 -1.71
C GLN A 258 -15.53 -5.53 -1.34
N HIS A 259 -14.59 -5.92 -2.18
CA HIS A 259 -13.17 -5.78 -1.93
C HIS A 259 -12.66 -4.50 -2.60
N ARG A 260 -12.28 -3.50 -1.79
CA ARG A 260 -11.79 -2.18 -2.24
C ARG A 260 -10.33 -2.25 -2.67
N ASN A 261 -10.02 -3.20 -3.54
CA ASN A 261 -8.68 -3.59 -3.94
C ASN A 261 -7.87 -2.44 -4.56
N SER A 262 -8.54 -1.47 -5.19
CA SER A 262 -7.90 -0.32 -5.87
C SER A 262 -8.01 1.03 -5.13
N ASP A 263 -8.93 1.19 -4.18
CA ASP A 263 -9.05 2.41 -3.36
C ASP A 263 -9.28 2.07 -1.88
N LYS A 264 -8.18 1.76 -1.18
CA LYS A 264 -8.19 1.35 0.23
C LYS A 264 -8.69 2.47 1.13
N TRP A 265 -9.39 2.10 2.21
CA TRP A 265 -9.88 3.07 3.19
C TRP A 265 -8.77 3.97 3.73
N SER A 266 -9.09 5.25 3.89
CA SER A 266 -8.19 6.30 4.37
C SER A 266 -8.70 6.85 5.69
N LEU A 267 -7.82 6.96 6.69
CA LEU A 267 -8.18 7.59 7.97
C LEU A 267 -8.56 9.07 7.79
N HIS A 268 -8.12 9.72 6.69
CA HIS A 268 -8.57 11.08 6.34
C HIS A 268 -10.01 11.17 5.82
N LEU A 269 -10.67 10.03 5.55
CA LEU A 269 -12.00 9.96 4.92
C LEU A 269 -12.06 10.68 3.56
N THR A 270 -10.99 10.60 2.78
CA THR A 270 -10.87 11.23 1.45
C THR A 270 -11.37 10.35 0.31
N ASN A 271 -11.70 9.09 0.58
CA ASN A 271 -12.18 8.17 -0.44
C ASN A 271 -13.49 8.68 -1.06
N PRO A 272 -13.63 8.67 -2.40
CA PRO A 272 -14.89 9.01 -3.05
C PRO A 272 -15.98 8.00 -2.67
N ARG A 273 -17.24 8.45 -2.70
CA ARG A 273 -18.38 7.51 -2.62
C ARG A 273 -18.46 6.72 -3.92
N VAL A 274 -18.78 5.44 -3.80
CA VAL A 274 -18.87 4.51 -4.92
C VAL A 274 -20.33 4.12 -5.11
N ASP A 275 -20.87 4.43 -6.29
CA ASP A 275 -22.21 3.97 -6.66
C ASP A 275 -22.27 2.44 -6.64
N ASP A 276 -23.37 1.89 -6.11
CA ASP A 276 -23.57 0.45 -5.92
C ASP A 276 -22.55 -0.23 -4.96
N PHE A 277 -21.82 0.53 -4.15
CA PHE A 277 -21.15 0.00 -2.96
C PHE A 277 -22.11 0.02 -1.76
N TRP A 278 -22.45 -1.16 -1.25
CA TRP A 278 -23.39 -1.31 -0.15
C TRP A 278 -22.68 -1.12 1.19
N PHE A 279 -23.39 -0.52 2.14
CA PHE A 279 -22.87 -0.19 3.48
C PHE A 279 -21.74 0.85 3.51
N ASP A 280 -21.69 1.77 2.53
CA ASP A 280 -20.68 2.84 2.48
C ASP A 280 -20.76 3.75 3.72
N ASP A 281 -21.98 4.10 4.17
CA ASP A 281 -22.19 4.95 5.34
C ASP A 281 -21.67 4.29 6.62
N GLU A 282 -21.98 3.01 6.84
CA GLU A 282 -21.50 2.26 8.01
C GLU A 282 -19.98 2.11 8.00
N CYS A 283 -19.37 1.93 6.82
CA CYS A 283 -17.91 1.89 6.68
C CYS A 283 -17.28 3.25 7.02
N ARG A 284 -17.88 4.36 6.57
CA ARG A 284 -17.41 5.71 6.90
C ARG A 284 -17.58 6.04 8.37
N ASP A 285 -18.70 5.63 8.98
CA ASP A 285 -18.96 5.78 10.41
C ASP A 285 -17.94 5.01 11.25
N ALA A 286 -17.55 3.80 10.82
CA ALA A 286 -16.49 3.04 11.46
C ALA A 286 -15.16 3.81 11.47
N ILE A 287 -14.77 4.44 10.35
CA ILE A 287 -13.56 5.26 10.27
C ILE A 287 -13.69 6.54 11.10
N ALA A 288 -14.86 7.20 11.07
CA ALA A 288 -15.13 8.38 11.89
C ALA A 288 -14.97 8.08 13.39
N ASN A 289 -15.47 6.92 13.83
CA ASN A 289 -15.27 6.44 15.20
C ASN A 289 -13.80 6.13 15.49
N LEU A 290 -13.08 5.51 14.55
CA LEU A 290 -11.66 5.23 14.69
C LEU A 290 -10.85 6.52 14.93
N ARG A 291 -11.15 7.59 14.20
CA ARG A 291 -10.50 8.90 14.36
C ARG A 291 -10.70 9.54 15.74
N ILE A 292 -11.72 9.12 16.48
CA ILE A 292 -11.98 9.60 17.85
C ILE A 292 -11.08 8.86 18.85
N VAL A 293 -10.86 7.56 18.63
CA VAL A 293 -10.20 6.67 19.59
C VAL A 293 -8.72 6.40 19.28
N TRP A 294 -8.25 6.75 18.08
CA TRP A 294 -6.88 6.51 17.64
C TRP A 294 -6.28 7.75 16.97
N ASP A 295 -5.04 8.07 17.32
CA ASP A 295 -4.34 9.27 16.85
C ASP A 295 -3.60 9.10 15.51
N GLY A 296 -3.73 7.93 14.86
CA GLY A 296 -3.06 7.63 13.60
C GLY A 296 -1.55 7.44 13.74
N ASN A 297 -1.08 6.97 14.91
CA ASN A 297 0.33 6.84 15.29
C ASN A 297 1.06 8.20 15.43
N ARG A 298 0.34 9.30 15.60
CA ARG A 298 0.92 10.64 15.73
C ARG A 298 1.87 10.74 16.92
N SER A 299 1.61 9.99 17.99
CA SER A 299 2.49 9.86 19.16
C SER A 299 3.93 9.44 18.82
N ARG A 300 4.17 8.78 17.68
CA ARG A 300 5.51 8.40 17.19
C ARG A 300 6.31 9.56 16.61
N LEU A 301 5.67 10.70 16.30
CA LEU A 301 6.35 11.84 15.70
C LEU A 301 7.17 12.64 16.73
N PRO A 302 8.31 13.22 16.33
CA PRO A 302 9.03 14.15 17.17
C PRO A 302 8.15 15.34 17.56
N LYS A 303 8.23 15.74 18.84
CA LYS A 303 7.56 16.95 19.32
C LYS A 303 8.20 18.18 18.67
N ALA A 304 7.38 19.03 18.04
CA ALA A 304 7.80 20.33 17.52
C ALA A 304 7.29 21.47 18.40
N ARG A 305 8.09 22.54 18.50
CA ARG A 305 7.69 23.76 19.21
C ARG A 305 6.77 24.58 18.32
N ALA A 306 5.60 24.93 18.85
CA ALA A 306 4.64 25.78 18.14
C ALA A 306 5.26 27.13 17.71
N ARG A 307 5.11 27.46 16.44
CA ARG A 307 5.51 28.74 15.83
C ARG A 307 4.29 29.54 15.40
N ARG A 308 4.47 30.86 15.30
CA ARG A 308 3.42 31.82 14.92
C ARG A 308 3.41 32.19 13.45
N ARG A 309 4.55 32.06 12.76
CA ARG A 309 4.72 32.49 11.36
C ARG A 309 5.23 31.33 10.52
N PRO A 310 4.72 31.16 9.28
CA PRO A 310 5.27 30.20 8.34
C PRO A 310 6.73 30.57 8.02
N PRO A 311 7.58 29.58 7.68
CA PRO A 311 8.92 29.86 7.21
C PRO A 311 8.91 30.61 5.86
N THR A 312 10.03 31.28 5.54
CA THR A 312 10.23 31.90 4.23
C THR A 312 10.43 30.84 3.15
N LEU A 313 9.83 31.05 1.98
CA LEU A 313 9.76 30.09 0.88
C LEU A 313 10.31 30.68 -0.41
N ARG A 314 11.11 29.89 -1.13
CA ARG A 314 11.47 30.10 -2.54
C ARG A 314 10.88 28.99 -3.37
N VAL A 315 10.46 29.29 -4.60
CA VAL A 315 9.86 28.31 -5.51
C VAL A 315 10.71 28.23 -6.77
N VAL A 316 11.09 27.02 -7.15
CA VAL A 316 11.82 26.72 -8.38
C VAL A 316 11.03 25.71 -9.20
N LEU A 317 10.74 26.06 -10.45
CA LEU A 317 10.17 25.16 -11.45
C LEU A 317 11.29 24.55 -12.30
N LEU A 318 11.35 23.23 -12.31
CA LEU A 318 12.28 22.40 -13.05
C LEU A 318 11.62 22.00 -14.38
N THR A 319 12.28 22.29 -15.50
CA THR A 319 11.75 22.02 -16.84
C THR A 319 12.87 21.80 -17.85
N GLN A 320 12.55 21.11 -18.94
CA GLN A 320 13.42 20.93 -20.10
C GLN A 320 13.10 21.97 -21.19
N GLU A 321 14.07 22.32 -22.04
CA GLU A 321 13.88 23.28 -23.14
C GLU A 321 12.72 22.89 -24.08
N HIS A 322 12.60 21.61 -24.39
CA HIS A 322 11.58 21.08 -25.30
C HIS A 322 10.17 20.98 -24.68
N ARG A 323 10.04 21.08 -23.35
CA ARG A 323 8.76 20.95 -22.60
C ARG A 323 8.07 22.30 -22.36
N THR A 324 8.19 23.20 -23.32
CA THR A 324 7.62 24.56 -23.22
C THR A 324 6.11 24.56 -22.96
N MET A 325 5.35 23.65 -23.57
CA MET A 325 3.89 23.57 -23.35
C MET A 325 3.54 23.17 -21.91
N GLN A 326 4.20 22.14 -21.36
CA GLN A 326 3.98 21.64 -20.00
C GLN A 326 4.37 22.68 -18.94
N ARG A 327 5.52 23.34 -19.17
CA ARG A 327 5.99 24.46 -18.36
C ARG A 327 4.96 25.59 -18.32
N ASP A 328 4.54 26.07 -19.48
CA ASP A 328 3.64 27.22 -19.58
C ASP A 328 2.26 26.89 -19.01
N ALA A 329 1.77 25.66 -19.18
CA ALA A 329 0.57 25.17 -18.52
C ALA A 329 0.69 25.19 -16.99
N THR A 330 1.79 24.67 -16.43
CA THR A 330 2.05 24.68 -14.98
C THR A 330 2.15 26.11 -14.43
N LEU A 331 2.82 27.01 -15.14
CA LEU A 331 2.91 28.42 -14.75
C LEU A 331 1.54 29.10 -14.78
N LYS A 332 0.69 28.78 -15.77
CA LYS A 332 -0.68 29.29 -15.84
C LYS A 332 -1.51 28.81 -14.65
N GLU A 333 -1.38 27.54 -14.27
CA GLU A 333 -2.00 26.96 -13.07
C GLU A 333 -1.53 27.68 -11.80
N TRP A 334 -0.22 27.92 -11.65
CA TRP A 334 0.33 28.67 -10.53
C TRP A 334 -0.22 30.10 -10.45
N GLN A 335 -0.28 30.82 -11.57
CA GLN A 335 -0.84 32.17 -11.65
C GLN A 335 -2.36 32.21 -11.39
N GLY A 336 -3.06 31.11 -11.66
CA GLY A 336 -4.49 30.95 -11.35
C GLY A 336 -4.78 30.65 -9.88
N SER A 337 -3.78 30.26 -9.09
CA SER A 337 -3.91 29.96 -7.67
C SER A 337 -3.79 31.20 -6.77
N ASP A 338 -4.11 31.04 -5.48
CA ASP A 338 -3.83 32.03 -4.45
C ASP A 338 -2.32 32.21 -4.12
N ALA A 339 -1.45 31.39 -4.73
CA ALA A 339 0.00 31.48 -4.61
C ALA A 339 0.66 32.42 -5.65
N ARG A 340 -0.12 33.05 -6.56
CA ARG A 340 0.36 33.91 -7.65
C ARG A 340 1.34 35.02 -7.25
N ALA A 341 1.28 35.49 -6.01
CA ALA A 341 2.16 36.53 -5.48
C ALA A 341 3.57 36.03 -5.14
N ILE A 342 3.78 34.71 -5.09
CA ILE A 342 5.08 34.08 -4.82
C ILE A 342 5.80 33.91 -6.17
N PRO A 343 6.96 34.55 -6.37
CA PRO A 343 7.72 34.40 -7.60
C PRO A 343 8.20 32.96 -7.80
N VAL A 344 8.09 32.46 -9.02
CA VAL A 344 8.61 31.16 -9.45
C VAL A 344 9.86 31.39 -10.29
N GLU A 345 10.99 30.86 -9.84
CA GLU A 345 12.23 30.83 -10.62
C GLU A 345 12.18 29.61 -11.55
N VAL A 346 12.25 29.85 -12.86
CA VAL A 346 12.22 28.76 -13.85
C VAL A 346 13.64 28.38 -14.21
N LEU A 347 14.04 27.15 -13.90
CA LEU A 347 15.29 26.57 -14.37
C LEU A 347 14.97 25.72 -15.60
N THR A 348 15.56 26.11 -16.73
CA THR A 348 15.43 25.38 -18.00
C THR A 348 16.79 24.80 -18.36
N ARG A 349 16.84 23.55 -18.83
CA ARG A 349 18.07 22.90 -19.32
C ARG A 349 17.83 22.28 -20.69
N ALA A 350 18.86 22.35 -21.53
CA ALA A 350 18.95 21.54 -22.74
C ALA A 350 19.12 20.07 -22.32
N THR A 351 18.37 19.19 -22.97
CA THR A 351 18.36 17.76 -22.68
C THR A 351 19.06 17.01 -23.81
N ASP A 352 20.00 16.13 -23.47
CA ASP A 352 20.40 15.05 -24.36
C ASP A 352 19.30 13.98 -24.28
N PRO A 353 18.64 13.57 -25.37
CA PRO A 353 17.64 12.49 -25.35
C PRO A 353 18.15 11.17 -24.79
N LEU A 354 19.48 10.99 -24.72
CA LEU A 354 20.14 9.81 -24.16
C LEU A 354 20.42 9.93 -22.64
N ASP A 355 20.25 11.10 -22.03
CA ASP A 355 20.51 11.34 -20.59
C ASP A 355 19.55 12.40 -19.96
N GLU A 356 18.24 12.12 -20.02
CA GLU A 356 17.23 12.98 -19.40
C GLU A 356 17.38 13.05 -17.87
N GLU A 357 17.67 11.92 -17.23
CA GLU A 357 17.81 11.82 -15.77
C GLU A 357 19.05 12.57 -15.25
N GLY A 358 20.17 12.54 -15.98
CA GLY A 358 21.36 13.32 -15.67
C GLY A 358 21.12 14.83 -15.78
N ALA A 359 20.45 15.27 -16.85
CA ALA A 359 20.10 16.68 -17.06
C ALA A 359 19.21 17.23 -15.93
N GLU A 360 18.20 16.47 -15.51
CA GLU A 360 17.36 16.82 -14.35
C GLU A 360 18.16 16.86 -13.06
N SER A 361 19.01 15.85 -12.84
CA SER A 361 19.85 15.77 -11.64
C SER A 361 20.78 16.98 -11.52
N GLU A 362 21.38 17.45 -12.61
CA GLU A 362 22.23 18.65 -12.59
C GLU A 362 21.42 19.93 -12.34
N GLN A 363 20.22 20.02 -12.91
CA GLN A 363 19.33 21.16 -12.69
C GLN A 363 18.94 21.29 -11.21
N VAL A 364 18.59 20.19 -10.57
CA VAL A 364 18.28 20.15 -9.13
C VAL A 364 19.50 20.50 -8.29
N PHE A 365 20.67 19.98 -8.63
CA PHE A 365 21.91 20.33 -7.94
C PHE A 365 22.20 21.85 -8.01
N SER A 366 22.01 22.45 -9.18
CA SER A 366 22.14 23.90 -9.38
C SER A 366 21.12 24.69 -8.54
N ALA A 367 19.85 24.23 -8.53
CA ALA A 367 18.80 24.84 -7.72
C ALA A 367 19.13 24.83 -6.23
N LEU A 368 19.59 23.69 -5.71
CA LEU A 368 19.97 23.53 -4.30
C LEU A 368 21.18 24.40 -3.97
N THR A 369 22.18 24.47 -4.85
CA THR A 369 23.39 25.29 -4.65
C THR A 369 23.05 26.78 -4.61
N SER A 370 22.29 27.27 -5.60
CA SER A 370 21.80 28.66 -5.64
C SER A 370 20.99 29.00 -4.38
N PHE A 371 20.13 28.08 -3.93
CA PHE A 371 19.31 28.27 -2.72
C PHE A 371 20.13 28.48 -1.44
N LEU A 372 21.32 27.89 -1.31
CA LEU A 372 22.18 28.10 -0.14
C LEU A 372 22.61 29.56 0.03
N GLU A 373 22.70 30.31 -1.06
CA GLU A 373 23.08 31.73 -1.06
C GLU A 373 21.90 32.69 -0.85
N ARG A 374 20.65 32.20 -0.90
CA ARG A 374 19.43 33.03 -0.78
C ARG A 374 18.94 33.16 0.67
N ASP A 375 18.27 34.27 0.97
CA ASP A 375 17.59 34.47 2.26
C ASP A 375 16.20 33.82 2.27
N ALA A 376 16.18 32.49 2.40
CA ALA A 376 14.96 31.71 2.59
C ALA A 376 15.23 30.46 3.43
N GLU A 377 14.23 30.03 4.21
CA GLU A 377 14.33 28.85 5.08
C GLU A 377 14.09 27.54 4.31
N TYR A 378 13.21 27.58 3.30
CA TYR A 378 12.87 26.42 2.47
C TYR A 378 12.80 26.76 0.98
N LEU A 379 13.09 25.73 0.18
CA LEU A 379 12.92 25.67 -1.26
C LEU A 379 11.80 24.69 -1.61
N LEU A 380 10.82 25.13 -2.40
CA LEU A 380 9.87 24.26 -3.09
C LEU A 380 10.41 23.98 -4.49
N LEU A 381 10.84 22.75 -4.73
CA LEU A 381 11.17 22.22 -6.05
C LEU A 381 9.87 21.70 -6.68
N LEU A 382 9.49 22.23 -7.84
CA LEU A 382 8.35 21.79 -8.63
C LEU A 382 8.83 21.19 -9.95
N ALA A 383 8.29 20.04 -10.32
CA ALA A 383 8.34 19.55 -11.70
C ALA A 383 7.37 20.35 -12.59
N ASP A 384 7.54 20.27 -13.91
CA ASP A 384 6.53 20.72 -14.87
C ASP A 384 5.35 19.71 -14.97
N ASP A 385 4.39 20.04 -15.84
CA ASP A 385 3.19 19.23 -16.10
C ASP A 385 2.31 19.02 -14.84
N LEU A 386 2.13 20.08 -14.05
CA LEU A 386 1.35 20.03 -12.82
C LEU A 386 0.01 20.77 -12.93
N GLU A 387 -1.03 20.15 -12.39
CA GLU A 387 -2.20 20.88 -11.89
C GLU A 387 -1.94 21.34 -10.45
N ILE A 388 -2.41 22.54 -10.12
CA ILE A 388 -2.17 23.16 -8.82
C ILE A 388 -3.52 23.52 -8.16
N SER A 389 -3.61 23.27 -6.85
CA SER A 389 -4.79 23.67 -6.06
C SER A 389 -5.01 25.17 -6.14
N SER A 390 -6.27 25.59 -6.28
CA SER A 390 -6.65 27.01 -6.25
C SER A 390 -6.32 27.68 -4.92
N PHE A 391 -6.17 26.90 -3.84
CA PHE A 391 -5.89 27.36 -2.47
C PHE A 391 -4.53 26.90 -1.95
N PHE A 392 -3.56 26.66 -2.85
CA PHE A 392 -2.22 26.16 -2.54
C PHE A 392 -1.55 26.92 -1.37
N TRP A 393 -1.54 28.25 -1.43
CA TRP A 393 -0.85 29.06 -0.43
C TRP A 393 -1.62 29.14 0.89
N SER A 394 -2.95 29.24 0.83
CA SER A 394 -3.81 29.16 2.02
C SER A 394 -3.61 27.83 2.75
N ALA A 395 -3.53 26.72 2.00
CA ALA A 395 -3.22 25.40 2.54
C ALA A 395 -1.87 25.38 3.25
N LEU A 396 -0.80 25.76 2.55
CA LEU A 396 0.55 25.75 3.11
C LEU A 396 0.68 26.67 4.34
N ARG A 397 0.01 27.82 4.37
CA ARG A 397 -0.01 28.75 5.53
C ARG A 397 -0.83 28.27 6.71
N SER A 398 -1.68 27.28 6.53
CA SER A 398 -2.45 26.64 7.60
C SER A 398 -1.82 25.33 8.08
N TRP A 399 -0.88 24.77 7.32
CA TRP A 399 -0.28 23.47 7.59
C TRP A 399 0.68 23.52 8.78
N ARG A 400 0.25 22.99 9.93
CA ARG A 400 1.01 23.07 11.19
C ARG A 400 2.41 22.43 11.12
N PRO A 401 2.62 21.25 10.51
CA PRO A 401 3.95 20.64 10.39
C PRO A 401 4.97 21.56 9.70
N TRP A 402 4.51 22.33 8.71
CA TRP A 402 5.31 23.33 8.01
C TRP A 402 5.59 24.56 8.88
N ILE A 403 4.56 25.16 9.46
CA ILE A 403 4.69 26.36 10.31
C ILE A 403 5.64 26.09 11.48
N ASP A 404 5.48 24.94 12.12
CA ASP A 404 6.22 24.52 13.30
C ASP A 404 7.63 23.99 12.97
N ARG A 405 7.99 23.87 11.67
CA ARG A 405 9.26 23.30 11.19
C ARG A 405 9.47 21.87 11.73
N GLN A 406 8.40 21.08 11.75
CA GLN A 406 8.40 19.70 12.25
C GLN A 406 9.16 18.75 11.30
N PHE A 407 9.32 19.14 10.04
CA PHE A 407 10.11 18.42 9.04
C PHE A 407 11.15 19.34 8.39
N LYS A 408 12.28 18.75 8.00
CA LYS A 408 13.33 19.36 7.17
C LYS A 408 13.17 19.02 5.69
N LEU A 409 12.58 17.88 5.39
CA LEU A 409 12.16 17.44 4.05
C LEU A 409 10.66 17.10 4.09
N GLY A 410 9.90 17.64 3.15
CA GLY A 410 8.47 17.39 3.02
C GLY A 410 8.02 17.46 1.57
N SER A 411 6.74 17.25 1.32
CA SER A 411 6.14 17.30 -0.01
C SER A 411 4.71 17.83 0.05
N VAL A 412 4.34 18.53 -1.01
CA VAL A 412 2.95 18.96 -1.28
C VAL A 412 2.31 18.13 -2.38
N TYR A 413 3.01 17.10 -2.86
CA TYR A 413 2.55 16.08 -3.79
C TYR A 413 2.47 14.74 -3.06
N HIS A 414 1.27 14.24 -2.79
CA HIS A 414 1.08 12.97 -2.08
C HIS A 414 0.94 11.80 -3.09
N PRO A 415 1.89 10.85 -3.17
CA PRO A 415 1.90 9.80 -4.19
C PRO A 415 0.91 8.65 -3.91
N GLY A 416 0.19 8.69 -2.78
CA GLY A 416 -0.79 7.66 -2.41
C GLY A 416 -0.15 6.38 -1.84
N THR A 417 1.11 6.45 -1.41
CA THR A 417 1.83 5.33 -0.79
C THR A 417 1.42 5.14 0.68
N SER A 418 1.72 3.95 1.22
CA SER A 418 1.39 3.61 2.61
C SER A 418 2.16 4.49 3.59
N GLU A 419 1.41 5.18 4.44
CA GLU A 419 1.94 6.05 5.48
C GLU A 419 2.30 5.29 6.77
N ARG A 420 3.34 5.74 7.49
CA ARG A 420 3.73 5.21 8.81
C ARG A 420 2.96 5.92 9.92
N VAL A 421 2.66 7.19 9.71
CA VAL A 421 1.83 8.02 10.59
C VAL A 421 0.84 8.80 9.75
N CYS A 422 -0.42 8.81 10.17
CA CYS A 422 -1.52 9.53 9.55
C CYS A 422 -2.07 10.58 10.53
N ASP A 423 -1.60 11.82 10.43
CA ASP A 423 -2.04 12.92 11.30
C ASP A 423 -3.22 13.66 10.66
N VAL A 424 -4.42 13.17 10.94
CA VAL A 424 -5.67 13.71 10.38
C VAL A 424 -5.91 15.16 10.82
N ASP A 425 -5.63 15.49 12.08
CA ASP A 425 -5.84 16.82 12.64
C ASP A 425 -4.96 17.88 11.96
N ARG A 426 -3.72 17.50 11.64
CA ARG A 426 -2.74 18.38 11.00
C ARG A 426 -2.64 18.21 9.49
N ARG A 427 -3.49 17.37 8.89
CA ARG A 427 -3.56 17.14 7.44
C ARG A 427 -2.20 16.72 6.88
N ALA A 428 -1.57 15.75 7.54
CA ALA A 428 -0.23 15.30 7.19
C ALA A 428 -0.10 13.78 7.29
N ASP A 429 0.47 13.18 6.25
CA ASP A 429 0.94 11.81 6.29
C ASP A 429 2.46 11.80 6.34
N TRP A 430 3.03 10.85 7.09
CA TRP A 430 4.47 10.72 7.25
C TRP A 430 4.91 9.38 6.73
N ILE A 431 5.77 9.41 5.73
CA ILE A 431 6.23 8.23 4.98
C ILE A 431 7.74 8.10 5.18
N GLU A 432 8.20 6.85 5.29
CA GLU A 432 9.62 6.52 5.38
C GLU A 432 10.38 7.04 4.15
N THR A 433 11.52 7.68 4.42
CA THR A 433 12.32 8.37 3.41
C THR A 433 12.80 7.44 2.28
N ASP A 434 13.07 6.17 2.58
CA ASP A 434 13.51 5.17 1.60
C ASP A 434 12.40 4.67 0.67
N ARG A 435 11.13 4.95 0.98
CA ARG A 435 9.96 4.67 0.13
C ARG A 435 9.66 5.78 -0.88
N ILE A 436 10.47 6.83 -0.93
CA ILE A 436 10.31 7.94 -1.89
C ILE A 436 11.10 7.63 -3.15
N TYR A 437 10.40 7.19 -4.19
CA TYR A 437 10.99 6.88 -5.50
C TYR A 437 10.94 8.07 -6.46
N SER A 438 9.84 8.82 -6.44
CA SER A 438 9.60 10.03 -7.24
C SER A 438 8.75 11.02 -6.45
N ALA A 439 8.87 12.30 -6.79
CA ALA A 439 8.01 13.34 -6.24
C ALA A 439 7.99 14.52 -7.21
N SER A 440 6.80 15.03 -7.52
CA SER A 440 6.67 16.19 -8.41
C SER A 440 6.74 17.53 -7.68
N ALA A 441 6.69 17.54 -6.34
CA ALA A 441 6.82 18.75 -5.55
C ALA A 441 7.44 18.50 -4.16
N LEU A 442 8.70 18.92 -3.95
CA LEU A 442 9.42 18.72 -2.67
C LEU A 442 9.74 20.04 -1.96
N LEU A 443 9.51 20.06 -0.66
CA LEU A 443 9.90 21.12 0.26
C LEU A 443 11.21 20.74 0.96
N VAL A 444 12.28 21.47 0.63
CA VAL A 444 13.64 21.20 1.11
C VAL A 444 14.12 22.34 2.00
N SER A 445 14.40 22.06 3.26
CA SER A 445 14.99 23.05 4.17
C SER A 445 16.43 23.39 3.78
N LYS A 446 16.90 24.58 4.17
CA LYS A 446 18.30 24.99 3.95
C LYS A 446 19.33 24.02 4.53
N SER A 447 19.00 23.37 5.66
CA SER A 447 19.87 22.36 6.28
C SER A 447 19.99 21.08 5.45
N VAL A 448 18.88 20.62 4.84
CA VAL A 448 18.89 19.45 3.96
C VAL A 448 19.61 19.78 2.66
N ALA A 449 19.34 20.94 2.06
CA ALA A 449 20.07 21.38 0.87
C ALA A 449 21.58 21.40 1.09
N ALA A 450 22.06 21.90 2.24
CA ALA A 450 23.48 21.99 2.54
C ALA A 450 24.14 20.61 2.70
N LEU A 451 23.41 19.63 3.24
CA LEU A 451 23.88 18.26 3.37
C LEU A 451 23.89 17.54 2.01
N VAL A 452 22.78 17.62 1.30
CA VAL A 452 22.56 16.97 0.00
C VAL A 452 23.55 17.46 -1.05
N VAL A 453 23.83 18.77 -1.13
CA VAL A 453 24.84 19.33 -2.06
C VAL A 453 26.22 18.76 -1.78
N LYS A 454 26.62 18.62 -0.51
CA LYS A 454 27.94 18.06 -0.15
C LYS A 454 28.10 16.59 -0.53
N ARG A 455 26.98 15.85 -0.52
CA ARG A 455 26.93 14.40 -0.68
C ARG A 455 26.34 13.96 -2.02
N TRP A 456 26.11 14.89 -2.94
CA TRP A 456 25.31 14.66 -4.16
C TRP A 456 25.82 13.50 -5.03
N ALA A 457 27.13 13.26 -5.01
CA ALA A 457 27.78 12.21 -5.78
C ALA A 457 27.71 10.81 -5.13
N GLU A 458 27.25 10.69 -3.87
CA GLU A 458 27.23 9.41 -3.14
C GLU A 458 26.09 8.48 -3.59
N VAL A 459 25.01 9.04 -4.14
CA VAL A 459 23.78 8.30 -4.48
C VAL A 459 23.36 8.64 -5.91
N GLY A 460 23.15 7.62 -6.72
CA GLY A 460 22.60 7.74 -8.08
C GLY A 460 21.07 7.65 -8.14
N GLY A 461 20.53 7.83 -9.35
CA GLY A 461 19.11 7.76 -9.63
C GLY A 461 18.36 9.09 -9.46
N HIS A 462 17.03 9.01 -9.56
CA HIS A 462 16.11 10.13 -9.60
C HIS A 462 16.33 11.12 -8.45
N TRP A 463 16.28 12.42 -8.75
CA TRP A 463 16.67 13.49 -7.84
C TRP A 463 15.86 13.50 -6.54
N ALA A 464 14.56 13.19 -6.58
CA ALA A 464 13.72 13.14 -5.38
C ALA A 464 14.17 12.03 -4.42
N ARG A 465 14.44 10.84 -4.97
CA ARG A 465 14.99 9.70 -4.23
C ARG A 465 16.39 10.01 -3.69
N ARG A 466 17.21 10.70 -4.49
CA ARG A 466 18.54 11.14 -4.08
C ARG A 466 18.49 12.10 -2.90
N ILE A 467 17.64 13.14 -2.95
CA ILE A 467 17.42 14.07 -1.83
C ILE A 467 16.95 13.31 -0.59
N ALA A 468 15.99 12.39 -0.76
CA ALA A 468 15.47 11.58 0.33
C ALA A 468 16.59 10.76 1.00
N LEU A 469 17.31 9.94 0.24
CA LEU A 469 18.38 9.07 0.79
C LEU A 469 19.57 9.83 1.38
N LEU A 470 19.84 11.05 0.90
CA LEU A 470 20.93 11.88 1.40
C LEU A 470 20.52 12.78 2.57
N CYS A 471 19.24 12.84 2.93
CA CYS A 471 18.79 13.62 4.08
C CYS A 471 18.92 12.82 5.39
N ASP A 472 19.28 13.50 6.48
CA ASP A 472 19.35 12.89 7.83
C ASP A 472 17.97 12.84 8.52
N GLN A 473 16.91 12.56 7.77
CA GLN A 473 15.54 12.50 8.28
C GLN A 473 14.90 11.16 7.92
N GLU A 474 14.31 10.48 8.90
CA GLU A 474 13.71 9.16 8.73
C GLU A 474 12.32 9.21 8.06
N LEU A 475 11.54 10.24 8.36
CA LEU A 475 10.15 10.40 7.88
C LEU A 475 9.97 11.71 7.15
N VAL A 476 9.42 11.68 5.94
CA VAL A 476 9.06 12.86 5.15
C VAL A 476 7.58 13.18 5.34
N ALA A 477 7.27 14.45 5.59
CA ALA A 477 5.90 14.92 5.74
C ALA A 477 5.27 15.22 4.38
N PHE A 478 4.09 14.66 4.13
CA PHE A 478 3.29 14.92 2.95
C PHE A 478 2.00 15.64 3.35
N HIS A 479 1.65 16.70 2.64
CA HIS A 479 0.36 17.35 2.84
C HIS A 479 -0.77 16.44 2.32
N ASN A 480 -1.82 16.23 3.11
CA ASN A 480 -3.02 15.48 2.69
C ASN A 480 -4.28 16.35 2.91
N PRO A 481 -5.02 16.74 1.85
CA PRO A 481 -4.90 16.28 0.46
C PRO A 481 -3.65 16.80 -0.26
N SER A 482 -3.24 16.14 -1.34
CA SER A 482 -2.19 16.66 -2.21
C SER A 482 -2.56 18.06 -2.73
N LEU A 483 -1.61 18.99 -2.77
CA LEU A 483 -1.83 20.35 -3.27
C LEU A 483 -1.49 20.51 -4.75
N VAL A 484 -0.82 19.52 -5.33
CA VAL A 484 -0.54 19.42 -6.77
C VAL A 484 -0.76 17.98 -7.25
N GLN A 485 -0.98 17.81 -8.54
CA GLN A 485 -1.06 16.49 -9.19
C GLN A 485 -0.49 16.58 -10.61
N ASN A 486 -0.09 15.45 -11.20
CA ASN A 486 0.48 15.44 -12.55
C ASN A 486 -0.65 15.55 -13.60
N ALA A 487 -0.64 16.60 -14.42
CA ALA A 487 -1.65 16.85 -15.46
C ALA A 487 -1.60 15.83 -16.62
N GLY A 488 -0.49 15.09 -16.76
CA GLY A 488 -0.30 14.09 -17.80
C GLY A 488 0.84 13.11 -17.47
N ARG A 489 1.57 12.69 -18.50
CA ARG A 489 2.85 11.99 -18.30
C ARG A 489 3.87 13.07 -17.92
N GLY A 490 4.06 13.28 -16.62
CA GLY A 490 5.10 14.16 -16.10
C GLY A 490 6.48 13.83 -16.70
N LEU A 491 7.47 14.67 -16.42
CA LEU A 491 8.87 14.51 -16.88
C LEU A 491 9.39 13.06 -16.83
N CYS A 492 8.91 12.25 -15.88
CA CYS A 492 9.46 10.95 -15.55
C CYS A 492 9.07 9.76 -16.45
N GLY A 493 8.30 9.89 -17.53
CA GLY A 493 8.07 8.78 -18.50
C GLY A 493 7.40 7.49 -17.99
N PHE A 494 7.20 7.32 -16.68
CA PHE A 494 6.51 6.22 -16.03
C PHE A 494 4.98 6.46 -16.03
N ARG A 495 4.19 5.38 -16.02
CA ARG A 495 2.72 5.43 -16.01
C ARG A 495 2.24 6.35 -14.86
N SER A 496 1.47 7.37 -15.22
CA SER A 496 0.63 8.26 -14.38
C SER A 496 0.71 7.99 -12.86
N HIS A 497 1.60 8.67 -12.15
CA HIS A 497 1.47 8.82 -10.70
C HIS A 497 0.48 9.96 -10.43
N GLU A 498 -0.81 9.66 -10.53
CA GLU A 498 -1.85 10.56 -10.04
C GLU A 498 -1.70 10.72 -8.53
N ALA A 499 -2.02 11.91 -8.01
CA ALA A 499 -2.10 12.12 -6.57
C ALA A 499 -3.55 11.86 -6.14
N PRO A 500 -3.90 10.70 -5.56
CA PRO A 500 -5.30 10.27 -5.44
C PRO A 500 -6.15 11.18 -4.54
N SER A 501 -5.50 11.90 -3.63
CA SER A 501 -6.17 12.85 -2.73
C SER A 501 -6.29 14.26 -3.30
N PHE A 502 -5.76 14.56 -4.49
CA PHE A 502 -5.80 15.91 -5.05
C PHE A 502 -7.23 16.33 -5.38
N VAL A 503 -7.63 17.50 -4.87
CA VAL A 503 -8.89 18.15 -5.20
C VAL A 503 -8.60 19.63 -5.44
N ARG A 504 -8.73 20.06 -6.70
CA ARG A 504 -8.38 21.42 -7.15
C ARG A 504 -9.02 22.54 -6.31
N SER A 505 -10.28 22.37 -5.94
CA SER A 505 -11.08 23.36 -5.20
C SER A 505 -11.01 23.19 -3.67
N TRP A 506 -10.24 22.22 -3.16
CA TRP A 506 -10.14 22.00 -1.72
C TRP A 506 -9.52 23.21 -1.03
N ARG A 507 -10.11 23.60 0.10
CA ARG A 507 -9.65 24.72 0.93
C ARG A 507 -9.55 24.30 2.40
N PRO A 508 -8.54 24.80 3.14
CA PRO A 508 -8.43 24.54 4.57
C PRO A 508 -9.68 25.00 5.33
N GLY A 509 -10.14 24.18 6.29
CA GLY A 509 -11.29 24.49 7.13
C GLY A 509 -12.66 24.31 6.45
N ALA A 510 -12.73 23.93 5.17
CA ALA A 510 -13.97 23.38 4.62
C ALA A 510 -14.22 22.00 5.23
N ALA A 511 -15.48 21.72 5.58
CA ALA A 511 -15.90 20.35 5.87
C ALA A 511 -15.59 19.48 4.64
N ALA A 512 -15.04 18.29 4.88
CA ALA A 512 -14.97 17.27 3.82
C ALA A 512 -16.43 16.96 3.45
N GLY A 513 -16.81 17.28 2.21
CA GLY A 513 -18.15 17.04 1.68
C GLY A 513 -18.40 15.56 1.42
#